data_AF-A0A527VAJ1-F1
#
_entry.id   AF-A0A527VAJ1-F1
#
_cell.length_a   1.000
_cell.length_b   1.000
_cell.length_c   1.000
_cell.angle_alpha   90.00
_cell.angle_beta   90.00
_cell.angle_gamma   90.00
#
_symmetry.space_group_name_H-M   'P 1'
#
loop_
_entity.id
_entity.type
_entity.pdbx_description
1 polymer ?
#
loop_
_entity_poly.entity_id
_entity_poly.type
_entity_poly.pdbx_seq_one_letter_code
_entity_poly.pdbx_strand_id
1 'polypeptide(L)'
;SPPRAGVAAKPAPSPAAAQPANMALRSAFLRGMGIEEADFPGRDSVAEMEKFGREYRLMMEGLMQLLRKRAEEKGNARVAQTVVGASEVNPLKFLPTVDDAIVTLIAERSPGFLGGEAAIADAVRDLAQHHVRAWRGVQSALRRMIDRFDPAAIEEELKSSSAIATVLSGGRRAKLWELYQKRHRDIAQSAESSFLGEIGADFRDAYEEE
;
A
#
# COMPACT_ATOMS: atom_id res chain seq x y z
N SER A 1 -84.40 20.35 3.82
CA SER A 1 -83.19 19.50 3.88
C SER A 1 -82.10 20.09 2.99
N PRO A 2 -80.88 20.33 3.48
CA PRO A 2 -79.78 20.79 2.63
C PRO A 2 -79.13 19.62 1.88
N PRO A 3 -78.49 19.85 0.72
CA PRO A 3 -77.77 18.81 -0.01
C PRO A 3 -76.42 18.50 0.67
N ARG A 4 -76.06 17.21 0.69
CA ARG A 4 -74.82 16.68 1.25
C ARG A 4 -73.60 17.13 0.43
N ALA A 5 -72.60 17.69 1.12
CA ALA A 5 -71.29 17.98 0.55
C ALA A 5 -70.59 16.66 0.14
N GLY A 6 -70.12 16.61 -1.11
CA GLY A 6 -69.31 15.51 -1.62
C GLY A 6 -67.91 15.54 -1.03
N VAL A 7 -67.47 14.41 -0.46
CA VAL A 7 -66.10 14.23 0.02
C VAL A 7 -65.20 14.06 -1.19
N ALA A 8 -64.29 15.01 -1.42
CA ALA A 8 -63.27 14.93 -2.46
C ALA A 8 -62.26 13.82 -2.09
N ALA A 9 -62.10 12.84 -2.99
CA ALA A 9 -61.13 11.76 -2.83
C ALA A 9 -59.70 12.31 -2.98
N LYS A 10 -58.84 11.97 -2.01
CA LYS A 10 -57.41 12.27 -2.01
C LYS A 10 -56.72 11.50 -3.16
N PRO A 11 -55.78 12.10 -3.93
CA PRO A 11 -55.11 11.39 -5.01
C PRO A 11 -54.29 10.23 -4.44
N ALA A 12 -54.46 9.04 -5.01
CA ALA A 12 -53.61 7.89 -4.74
C ALA A 12 -52.18 8.19 -5.23
N PRO A 13 -51.13 7.71 -4.52
CA PRO A 13 -49.76 7.86 -4.99
C PRO A 13 -49.60 7.13 -6.33
N SER A 14 -49.11 7.85 -7.33
CA SER A 14 -48.78 7.30 -8.64
C SER A 14 -47.72 6.20 -8.47
N PRO A 15 -47.86 5.01 -9.08
CA PRO A 15 -46.83 4.00 -9.01
C PRO A 15 -45.57 4.53 -9.69
N ALA A 16 -44.47 4.62 -8.94
CA ALA A 16 -43.17 4.88 -9.53
C ALA A 16 -42.96 3.86 -10.67
N ALA A 17 -42.76 4.35 -11.88
CA ALA A 17 -42.54 3.52 -13.05
C ALA A 17 -41.43 2.52 -12.73
N ALA A 18 -41.72 1.22 -12.83
CA ALA A 18 -40.74 0.17 -12.60
C ALA A 18 -39.59 0.37 -13.58
N GLN A 19 -38.43 0.82 -13.08
CA GLN A 19 -37.24 0.94 -13.90
C GLN A 19 -36.86 -0.47 -14.41
N PRO A 20 -36.37 -0.60 -15.65
CA PRO A 20 -35.87 -1.87 -16.14
C PRO A 20 -34.81 -2.42 -15.18
N ALA A 21 -34.90 -3.70 -14.81
CA ALA A 21 -34.05 -4.30 -13.77
C ALA A 21 -32.54 -4.08 -14.00
N ASN A 22 -32.09 -4.10 -15.26
CA ASN A 22 -30.69 -3.87 -15.62
C ASN A 22 -30.23 -2.44 -15.32
N MET A 23 -31.12 -1.46 -15.53
CA MET A 23 -30.86 -0.06 -15.19
C MET A 23 -30.72 0.08 -13.68
N ALA A 24 -31.61 -0.54 -12.90
CA ALA A 24 -31.56 -0.50 -11.44
C ALA A 24 -30.26 -1.09 -10.85
N LEU A 25 -29.75 -2.20 -11.40
CA LEU A 25 -28.48 -2.81 -10.99
C LEU A 25 -27.29 -1.90 -11.28
N ARG A 26 -27.25 -1.31 -12.48
CA ARG A 26 -26.22 -0.34 -12.87
C ARG A 26 -26.26 0.90 -11.98
N SER A 27 -27.44 1.47 -11.73
CA SER A 27 -27.57 2.63 -10.84
C SER A 27 -27.12 2.29 -9.41
N ALA A 28 -27.38 1.07 -8.92
CA ALA A 28 -26.89 0.63 -7.62
C ALA A 28 -25.36 0.54 -7.57
N PHE A 29 -24.74 -0.01 -8.61
CA PHE A 29 -23.29 -0.06 -8.75
C PHE A 29 -22.66 1.34 -8.76
N LEU A 30 -23.18 2.26 -9.59
CA LEU A 30 -22.68 3.64 -9.66
C LEU A 30 -22.82 4.38 -8.31
N ARG A 31 -23.94 4.19 -7.60
CA ARG A 31 -24.10 4.73 -6.25
C ARG A 31 -23.08 4.14 -5.27
N GLY A 32 -22.77 2.86 -5.37
CA GLY A 32 -21.72 2.22 -4.57
C GLY A 32 -20.32 2.78 -4.84
N MET A 33 -20.06 3.23 -6.07
CA MET A 33 -18.84 3.96 -6.42
C MET A 33 -18.85 5.45 -6.00
N GLY A 34 -19.99 5.98 -5.55
CA GLY A 34 -20.16 7.39 -5.23
C GLY A 34 -20.32 8.30 -6.46
N ILE A 35 -20.79 7.76 -7.58
CA ILE A 35 -20.94 8.47 -8.85
C ILE A 35 -22.42 8.63 -9.21
N GLU A 36 -22.80 9.79 -9.76
CA GLU A 36 -24.16 10.05 -10.23
C GLU A 36 -24.41 9.45 -11.62
N GLU A 37 -25.62 8.93 -11.85
CA GLU A 37 -25.99 8.29 -13.11
C GLU A 37 -26.07 9.27 -14.29
N ALA A 38 -26.29 10.56 -14.00
CA ALA A 38 -26.45 11.62 -15.00
C ALA A 38 -25.23 11.78 -15.93
N ASP A 39 -24.05 11.33 -15.49
CA ASP A 39 -22.80 11.43 -16.26
C ASP A 39 -22.71 10.40 -17.39
N PHE A 40 -23.61 9.41 -17.46
CA PHE A 40 -23.50 8.28 -18.39
C PHE A 40 -24.81 7.96 -19.13
N PRO A 41 -25.38 8.90 -19.92
CA PRO A 41 -26.60 8.66 -20.68
C PRO A 41 -26.38 7.72 -21.87
N GLY A 42 -27.39 6.90 -22.19
CA GLY A 42 -27.47 6.15 -23.46
C GLY A 42 -26.49 4.98 -23.62
N ARG A 43 -25.94 4.46 -22.52
CA ARG A 43 -24.98 3.35 -22.56
C ARG A 43 -25.62 1.98 -22.35
N ASP A 44 -25.04 0.96 -22.96
CA ASP A 44 -25.44 -0.44 -22.77
C ASP A 44 -25.04 -0.91 -21.35
N SER A 45 -26.05 -1.04 -20.49
CA SER A 45 -25.86 -1.40 -19.09
C SER A 45 -25.22 -2.78 -18.90
N VAL A 46 -25.47 -3.74 -19.80
CA VAL A 46 -24.92 -5.10 -19.66
C VAL A 46 -23.42 -5.08 -20.00
N ALA A 47 -23.07 -4.54 -21.16
CA ALA A 47 -21.67 -4.44 -21.58
C ALA A 47 -20.83 -3.60 -20.59
N GLU A 48 -21.40 -2.56 -20.00
CA GLU A 48 -20.74 -1.78 -18.94
C GLU A 48 -20.49 -2.59 -17.66
N MET A 49 -21.50 -3.33 -17.17
CA MET A 49 -21.33 -4.14 -15.97
C MET A 49 -20.31 -5.27 -16.17
N GLU A 50 -20.27 -5.88 -17.35
CA GLU A 50 -19.21 -6.85 -17.69
C GLU A 50 -17.82 -6.20 -17.72
N LYS A 51 -17.72 -4.98 -18.28
CA LYS A 51 -16.48 -4.22 -18.29
C LYS A 51 -16.02 -3.90 -16.87
N PHE A 52 -16.92 -3.45 -15.99
CA PHE A 52 -16.60 -3.19 -14.59
C PHE A 52 -16.13 -4.46 -13.87
N GLY A 53 -16.74 -5.62 -14.14
CA GLY A 53 -16.27 -6.90 -13.61
C GLY A 53 -14.85 -7.24 -14.03
N ARG A 54 -14.49 -7.03 -15.30
CA ARG A 54 -13.11 -7.22 -15.80
C ARG A 54 -12.12 -6.26 -15.16
N GLU A 55 -12.48 -4.98 -15.03
CA GLU A 55 -11.63 -3.96 -14.40
C GLU A 55 -11.42 -4.23 -12.91
N TYR A 56 -12.48 -4.64 -12.20
CA TYR A 56 -12.39 -5.06 -10.81
C TYR A 56 -11.44 -6.25 -10.65
N ARG A 57 -11.53 -7.27 -11.52
CA ARG A 57 -10.62 -8.42 -11.49
C ARG A 57 -9.16 -7.99 -11.65
N LEU A 58 -8.85 -7.12 -12.61
CA LEU A 58 -7.48 -6.60 -12.81
C LEU A 58 -6.96 -5.85 -11.58
N MET A 59 -7.81 -5.02 -10.96
CA MET A 59 -7.45 -4.30 -9.74
C MET A 59 -7.16 -5.25 -8.57
N MET A 60 -7.96 -6.31 -8.43
CA MET A 60 -7.77 -7.33 -7.40
C MET A 60 -6.49 -8.15 -7.63
N GLU A 61 -6.19 -8.51 -8.88
CA GLU A 61 -4.93 -9.17 -9.25
C GLU A 61 -3.73 -8.31 -8.87
N GLY A 62 -3.72 -7.04 -9.27
CA GLY A 62 -2.64 -6.11 -8.94
C GLY A 62 -2.46 -5.95 -7.44
N LEU A 63 -3.56 -5.80 -6.69
CA LEU A 63 -3.51 -5.70 -5.23
C LEU A 63 -2.92 -6.95 -4.58
N MET A 64 -3.32 -8.15 -5.02
CA MET A 64 -2.76 -9.41 -4.52
C MET A 64 -1.28 -9.57 -4.87
N GLN A 65 -0.85 -9.17 -6.07
CA GLN A 65 0.56 -9.19 -6.48
C GLN A 65 1.41 -8.28 -5.58
N LEU A 66 0.96 -7.06 -5.30
CA LEU A 66 1.65 -6.13 -4.40
C LEU A 66 1.76 -6.70 -2.98
N LEU A 67 0.72 -7.35 -2.47
CA LEU A 67 0.74 -8.01 -1.17
C LEU A 67 1.75 -9.16 -1.13
N ARG A 68 1.88 -9.93 -2.22
CA ARG A 68 2.86 -11.03 -2.34
C ARG A 68 4.29 -10.52 -2.36
N LYS A 69 4.59 -9.54 -3.22
CA LYS A 69 5.92 -8.92 -3.29
C LYS A 69 6.37 -8.44 -1.90
N ARG A 70 5.48 -7.75 -1.18
CA ARG A 70 5.74 -7.34 0.20
C ARG A 70 5.98 -8.50 1.17
N ALA A 71 5.27 -9.62 1.02
CA ALA A 71 5.48 -10.80 1.87
C ALA A 71 6.84 -11.46 1.60
N GLU A 72 7.28 -11.47 0.33
CA GLU A 72 8.59 -11.92 -0.11
C GLU A 72 9.71 -11.05 0.48
N GLU A 73 9.56 -9.72 0.44
CA GLU A 73 10.51 -8.76 1.07
C GLU A 73 10.69 -8.99 2.58
N LYS A 74 9.63 -9.41 3.27
CA LYS A 74 9.70 -9.74 4.70
C LYS A 74 10.31 -11.11 5.00
N GLY A 75 10.72 -11.88 3.97
CA GLY A 75 11.22 -13.24 4.13
C GLY A 75 10.16 -14.26 4.55
N ASN A 76 8.87 -13.90 4.48
CA ASN A 76 7.76 -14.75 4.89
C ASN A 76 7.23 -15.55 3.71
N ALA A 77 8.10 -16.29 3.02
CA ALA A 77 7.68 -17.29 2.06
C ALA A 77 7.22 -18.55 2.82
N ARG A 78 5.92 -18.80 2.79
CA ARG A 78 5.23 -19.97 3.36
C ARG A 78 5.27 -20.08 4.88
N VAL A 79 4.41 -19.30 5.52
CA VAL A 79 3.79 -19.73 6.79
C VAL A 79 2.33 -20.04 6.52
N ALA A 80 2.07 -21.19 5.89
CA ALA A 80 0.82 -21.88 6.08
C ALA A 80 0.86 -22.47 7.50
N GLN A 81 0.62 -21.66 8.53
CA GLN A 81 0.40 -22.15 9.89
C GLN A 81 -1.10 -22.17 10.17
N THR A 82 -1.52 -23.36 10.54
CA THR A 82 -2.77 -23.76 11.19
C THR A 82 -3.39 -22.59 11.97
N VAL A 83 -4.42 -21.96 11.39
CA VAL A 83 -5.21 -20.92 12.07
C VAL A 83 -6.07 -21.61 13.11
N VAL A 84 -5.58 -21.68 14.35
CA VAL A 84 -6.39 -21.97 15.52
C VAL A 84 -6.72 -20.64 16.19
N GLY A 85 -7.96 -20.18 16.03
CA GLY A 85 -8.55 -19.10 16.82
C GLY A 85 -9.17 -17.99 15.98
N ALA A 86 -10.51 -17.94 15.97
CA ALA A 86 -11.48 -16.84 15.78
C ALA A 86 -11.04 -15.43 15.29
N SER A 87 -10.02 -15.31 14.44
CA SER A 87 -9.60 -14.05 13.83
C SER A 87 -9.92 -14.12 12.34
N GLU A 88 -10.75 -13.21 11.87
CA GLU A 88 -11.04 -13.10 10.43
C GLU A 88 -9.75 -12.75 9.68
N VAL A 89 -9.28 -13.66 8.84
CA VAL A 89 -8.08 -13.46 8.03
C VAL A 89 -8.42 -12.72 6.74
N ASN A 90 -7.47 -11.94 6.22
CA ASN A 90 -7.70 -11.20 4.98
C ASN A 90 -7.55 -12.14 3.76
N PRO A 91 -8.63 -12.45 3.00
CA PRO A 91 -8.57 -13.39 1.89
C PRO A 91 -7.52 -13.00 0.83
N LEU A 92 -7.26 -11.71 0.64
CA LEU A 92 -6.30 -11.20 -0.37
C LEU A 92 -4.84 -11.51 -0.03
N LYS A 93 -4.55 -11.78 1.24
CA LYS A 93 -3.21 -12.12 1.70
C LYS A 93 -2.95 -13.63 1.72
N PHE A 94 -4.02 -14.43 1.82
CA PHE A 94 -3.90 -15.87 2.12
C PHE A 94 -4.42 -16.79 1.01
N LEU A 95 -5.36 -16.34 0.18
CA LEU A 95 -5.86 -17.17 -0.92
C LEU A 95 -4.86 -17.24 -2.08
N PRO A 96 -4.76 -18.40 -2.74
CA PRO A 96 -3.72 -18.65 -3.73
C PRO A 96 -4.01 -18.02 -5.10
N THR A 97 -5.26 -17.69 -5.41
CA THR A 97 -5.64 -17.10 -6.69
C THR A 97 -6.63 -15.94 -6.52
N VAL A 98 -6.70 -15.07 -7.53
CA VAL A 98 -7.69 -14.00 -7.56
C VAL A 98 -9.11 -14.54 -7.70
N ASP A 99 -9.29 -15.66 -8.39
CA ASP A 99 -10.60 -16.26 -8.60
C ASP A 99 -11.18 -16.75 -7.26
N ASP A 100 -10.35 -17.41 -6.43
CA ASP A 100 -10.74 -17.82 -5.08
C ASP A 100 -11.10 -16.60 -4.20
N ALA A 101 -10.31 -15.53 -4.29
CA ALA A 101 -10.55 -14.31 -3.55
C ALA A 101 -11.86 -13.63 -3.96
N ILE A 102 -12.10 -13.46 -5.27
CA ILE A 102 -13.33 -12.84 -5.79
C ILE A 102 -14.55 -13.66 -5.39
N VAL A 103 -14.52 -14.98 -5.56
CA VAL A 103 -15.64 -15.86 -5.16
C VAL A 103 -15.90 -15.74 -3.67
N THR A 104 -14.85 -15.74 -2.84
CA THR A 104 -14.98 -15.61 -1.38
C THR A 104 -15.61 -14.28 -0.98
N LEU A 105 -15.17 -13.17 -1.60
CA LEU A 105 -15.67 -11.84 -1.29
C LEU A 105 -17.11 -11.61 -1.75
N ILE A 106 -17.46 -12.05 -2.97
CA ILE A 106 -18.83 -11.90 -3.52
C ILE A 106 -19.82 -12.78 -2.76
N ALA A 107 -19.41 -13.99 -2.39
CA ALA A 107 -20.32 -14.92 -1.76
C ALA A 107 -20.63 -14.56 -0.29
N GLU A 108 -19.84 -13.68 0.35
CA GLU A 108 -19.93 -13.31 1.77
C GLU A 108 -19.99 -14.54 2.70
N ARG A 109 -19.42 -15.67 2.26
CA ARG A 109 -19.87 -17.01 2.69
C ARG A 109 -18.95 -17.73 3.66
N SER A 110 -17.79 -17.17 4.01
CA SER A 110 -16.75 -17.97 4.67
C SER A 110 -16.46 -17.45 6.08
N PRO A 111 -17.00 -18.13 7.13
CA PRO A 111 -16.58 -17.89 8.51
C PRO A 111 -15.06 -17.91 8.62
N GLY A 112 -14.48 -16.85 9.17
CA GLY A 112 -13.03 -16.72 9.32
C GLY A 112 -12.32 -15.92 8.25
N PHE A 113 -13.00 -15.35 7.24
CA PHE A 113 -12.44 -14.34 6.35
C PHE A 113 -13.08 -12.97 6.57
N LEU A 114 -12.30 -11.90 6.36
CA LEU A 114 -12.84 -10.53 6.31
C LEU A 114 -13.77 -10.36 5.11
N GLY A 115 -14.86 -9.60 5.29
CA GLY A 115 -15.71 -9.14 4.20
C GLY A 115 -14.99 -8.22 3.20
N GLY A 116 -15.57 -8.04 2.01
CA GLY A 116 -14.92 -7.35 0.87
C GLY A 116 -14.34 -5.99 1.19
N GLU A 117 -15.14 -5.08 1.73
CA GLU A 117 -14.69 -3.72 2.06
C GLU A 117 -13.57 -3.73 3.11
N ALA A 118 -13.72 -4.55 4.16
CA ALA A 118 -12.73 -4.67 5.23
C ALA A 118 -11.41 -5.28 4.73
N ALA A 119 -11.50 -6.30 3.87
CA ALA A 119 -10.34 -6.96 3.26
C ALA A 119 -9.55 -6.00 2.37
N ILE A 120 -10.24 -5.23 1.51
CA ILE A 120 -9.60 -4.24 0.63
C ILE A 120 -8.98 -3.10 1.46
N ALA A 121 -9.72 -2.54 2.41
CA ALA A 121 -9.22 -1.46 3.26
C ALA A 121 -8.00 -1.90 4.09
N ASP A 122 -8.02 -3.12 4.63
CA ASP A 122 -6.88 -3.70 5.34
C ASP A 122 -5.66 -3.88 4.42
N ALA A 123 -5.86 -4.43 3.21
CA ALA A 123 -4.78 -4.61 2.23
C ALA A 123 -4.11 -3.28 1.85
N VAL A 124 -4.90 -2.26 1.50
CA VAL A 124 -4.40 -0.93 1.12
C VAL A 124 -3.66 -0.27 2.28
N ARG A 125 -4.23 -0.29 3.49
CA ARG A 125 -3.59 0.26 4.69
C ARG A 125 -2.25 -0.42 4.97
N ASP A 126 -2.20 -1.74 4.83
CA ASP A 126 -1.01 -2.54 5.11
C ASP A 126 0.13 -2.26 4.12
N LEU A 127 -0.21 -2.05 2.83
CA LEU A 127 0.70 -1.59 1.79
C LEU A 127 1.18 -0.16 2.04
N ALA A 128 0.28 0.78 2.35
CA ALA A 128 0.64 2.17 2.61
C ALA A 128 1.56 2.31 3.82
N GLN A 129 1.27 1.60 4.92
CA GLN A 129 2.12 1.59 6.10
C GLN A 129 3.51 1.00 5.82
N HIS A 130 3.60 -0.01 4.95
CA HIS A 130 4.87 -0.56 4.54
C HIS A 130 5.74 0.49 3.85
N HIS A 131 5.16 1.20 2.88
CA HIS A 131 5.84 2.26 2.16
C HIS A 131 6.36 3.36 3.10
N VAL A 132 5.54 3.81 4.06
CA VAL A 132 5.96 4.79 5.07
C VAL A 132 7.11 4.27 5.94
N ARG A 133 7.08 2.99 6.35
CA ARG A 133 8.16 2.38 7.14
C ARG A 133 9.45 2.26 6.34
N ALA A 134 9.36 1.81 5.08
CA ALA A 134 10.50 1.72 4.18
C ALA A 134 11.17 3.10 4.01
N TRP A 135 10.37 4.15 3.74
CA TRP A 135 10.87 5.52 3.62
C TRP A 135 11.56 6.02 4.88
N ARG A 136 10.97 5.78 6.06
CA ARG A 136 11.61 6.11 7.35
C ARG A 136 12.92 5.34 7.55
N GLY A 137 12.99 4.09 7.09
CA GLY A 137 14.21 3.29 7.08
C GLY A 137 15.33 3.96 6.27
N VAL A 138 15.00 4.41 5.06
CA VAL A 138 15.94 5.16 4.18
C VAL A 138 16.39 6.46 4.85
N GLN A 139 15.47 7.28 5.37
CA GLN A 139 15.81 8.52 6.08
C GLN A 139 16.73 8.27 7.28
N SER A 140 16.46 7.20 8.04
CA SER A 140 17.27 6.80 9.19
C SER A 140 18.66 6.32 8.77
N ALA A 141 18.76 5.57 7.68
CA ALA A 141 20.04 5.14 7.12
C ALA A 141 20.87 6.34 6.64
N LEU A 142 20.24 7.30 5.95
CA LEU A 142 20.90 8.54 5.52
C LEU A 142 21.38 9.36 6.73
N ARG A 143 20.55 9.50 7.77
CA ARG A 143 20.95 10.22 8.98
C ARG A 143 22.16 9.58 9.66
N ARG A 144 22.16 8.25 9.80
CA ARG A 144 23.33 7.51 10.33
C ARG A 144 24.58 7.69 9.47
N MET A 145 24.42 7.76 8.15
CA MET A 145 25.52 8.06 7.25
C MET A 145 26.10 9.45 7.52
N ILE A 146 25.24 10.47 7.73
CA ILE A 146 25.64 11.84 8.07
C ILE A 146 26.29 11.90 9.46
N ASP A 147 25.73 11.25 10.48
CA ASP A 147 26.27 11.25 11.85
C ASP A 147 27.67 10.62 11.91
N ARG A 148 28.02 9.71 10.99
CA ARG A 148 29.39 9.19 10.87
C ARG A 148 30.42 10.26 10.46
N PHE A 149 29.99 11.41 9.94
CA PHE A 149 30.83 12.58 9.66
C PHE A 149 30.91 13.58 10.81
N ASP A 150 30.27 13.32 11.96
CA ASP A 150 30.34 14.21 13.13
C ASP A 150 31.80 14.39 13.58
N PRO A 151 32.36 15.61 13.51
CA PRO A 151 33.72 15.89 13.96
C PRO A 151 33.97 15.46 15.41
N ALA A 152 32.98 15.56 16.29
CA ALA A 152 33.11 15.15 17.69
C ALA A 152 33.27 13.62 17.83
N ALA A 153 32.56 12.84 17.01
CA ALA A 153 32.70 11.39 16.97
C ALA A 153 34.10 10.98 16.47
N ILE A 154 34.64 11.71 15.48
CA ILE A 154 36.00 11.51 14.96
C ILE A 154 37.06 11.87 16.02
N GLU A 155 36.83 12.94 16.79
CA GLU A 155 37.71 13.34 17.88
C GLU A 155 37.74 12.35 19.04
N GLU A 156 36.59 11.77 19.43
CA GLU A 156 36.52 10.72 20.45
C GLU A 156 37.23 9.43 20.01
N GLU A 157 37.06 9.03 18.75
CA GLU A 157 37.76 7.86 18.20
C GLU A 157 39.29 8.06 18.23
N LEU A 158 39.78 9.26 17.89
CA LEU A 158 41.20 9.62 18.01
C LEU A 158 41.70 9.55 19.46
N LYS A 159 40.90 9.95 20.45
CA LYS A 159 41.26 9.85 21.88
C LYS A 159 41.32 8.40 22.36
N SER A 160 40.44 7.55 21.85
CA SER A 160 40.34 6.12 22.22
C SER A 160 41.45 5.25 21.62
N SER A 161 42.04 5.67 20.50
CA SER A 161 43.20 5.01 19.91
C SER A 161 44.46 5.35 20.71
N SER A 162 44.76 4.52 21.71
CA SER A 162 45.77 4.69 22.78
C SER A 162 47.25 4.88 22.35
N ALA A 163 47.54 5.20 21.09
CA ALA A 163 48.90 5.33 20.56
C ALA A 163 49.40 6.78 20.37
N ILE A 164 48.61 7.81 20.67
CA ILE A 164 48.99 9.21 20.36
C ILE A 164 48.98 10.05 21.65
N ALA A 165 49.86 9.68 22.58
CA ALA A 165 50.13 10.47 23.78
C ALA A 165 51.14 11.61 23.57
N THR A 166 51.73 11.78 22.37
CA THR A 166 52.86 12.71 22.19
C THR A 166 52.88 13.41 20.83
N VAL A 167 51.78 14.04 20.43
CA VAL A 167 51.80 14.93 19.26
C VAL A 167 51.50 16.35 19.71
N LEU A 168 52.50 17.23 19.53
CA LEU A 168 52.38 18.68 19.68
C LEU A 168 51.13 19.18 18.96
N SER A 169 50.51 20.24 19.48
CA SER A 169 49.22 20.81 19.04
C SER A 169 49.05 20.99 17.51
N GLY A 170 50.14 21.11 16.74
CA GLY A 170 50.15 21.12 15.28
C GLY A 170 49.86 19.78 14.59
N GLY A 171 50.33 18.64 15.10
CA GLY A 171 50.14 17.34 14.44
C GLY A 171 48.78 16.69 14.72
N ARG A 172 48.11 17.08 15.82
CA ARG A 172 46.78 16.58 16.17
C ARG A 172 45.73 16.96 15.11
N ARG A 173 45.76 18.20 14.62
CA ARG A 173 44.85 18.67 13.56
C ARG A 173 45.09 17.96 12.24
N ALA A 174 46.36 17.74 11.86
CA ALA A 174 46.70 16.98 10.67
C ALA A 174 46.18 15.53 10.76
N LYS A 175 46.28 14.89 11.92
CA LYS A 175 45.76 13.53 12.13
C LYS A 175 44.23 13.44 12.10
N LEU A 176 43.53 14.42 12.68
CA LEU A 176 42.07 14.54 12.56
C LEU A 176 41.64 14.68 11.11
N TRP A 177 42.38 15.46 10.32
CA TRP A 177 42.12 15.62 8.88
C TRP A 177 42.39 14.34 8.07
N GLU A 178 43.43 13.58 8.38
CA GLU A 178 43.68 12.26 7.78
C GLU A 178 42.57 11.26 8.11
N LEU A 179 42.11 11.22 9.37
CA LEU A 179 41.00 10.37 9.81
C LEU A 179 39.69 10.74 9.11
N TYR A 180 39.40 12.04 9.02
CA TYR A 180 38.25 12.55 8.29
C TYR A 180 38.28 12.12 6.81
N GLN A 181 39.40 12.31 6.11
CA GLN A 181 39.55 11.90 4.71
C GLN A 181 39.41 10.39 4.51
N LYS A 182 39.96 9.57 5.42
CA LYS A 182 39.81 8.11 5.37
C LYS A 182 38.33 7.72 5.51
N ARG A 183 37.65 8.25 6.54
CA ARG A 183 36.23 8.02 6.80
C ARG A 183 35.34 8.46 5.63
N HIS A 184 35.63 9.62 5.05
CA HIS A 184 34.95 10.11 3.86
C HIS A 184 35.08 9.13 2.69
N ARG A 185 36.29 8.61 2.42
CA ARG A 185 36.49 7.61 1.35
C ARG A 185 35.74 6.32 1.62
N ASP A 186 35.83 5.77 2.84
CA ASP A 186 35.16 4.52 3.19
C ASP A 186 33.63 4.64 3.08
N ILE A 187 33.07 5.78 3.51
CA ILE A 187 31.62 6.05 3.43
C ILE A 187 31.20 6.35 1.99
N ALA A 188 31.97 7.13 1.22
CA ALA A 188 31.67 7.39 -0.19
C ALA A 188 31.65 6.09 -0.99
N GLN A 189 32.63 5.21 -0.77
CA GLN A 189 32.68 3.88 -1.39
C GLN A 189 31.50 3.00 -0.94
N SER A 190 31.12 3.04 0.34
CA SER A 190 29.97 2.30 0.86
C SER A 190 28.62 2.86 0.38
N ALA A 191 28.53 4.17 0.15
CA ALA A 191 27.34 4.80 -0.42
C ALA A 191 27.21 4.48 -1.91
N GLU A 192 28.33 4.45 -2.64
CA GLU A 192 28.36 4.06 -4.05
C GLU A 192 28.06 2.56 -4.25
N SER A 193 28.56 1.69 -3.37
CA SER A 193 28.37 0.24 -3.48
C SER A 193 27.07 -0.29 -2.86
N SER A 194 26.59 0.29 -1.75
CA SER A 194 25.40 -0.20 -1.02
C SER A 194 24.20 0.72 -1.21
N PHE A 195 24.33 2.04 -1.14
CA PHE A 195 23.17 2.95 -1.27
C PHE A 195 22.76 3.16 -2.74
N LEU A 196 23.71 3.44 -3.62
CA LEU A 196 23.48 3.51 -5.08
C LEU A 196 23.43 2.12 -5.72
N GLY A 197 24.04 1.10 -5.10
CA GLY A 197 23.96 -0.29 -5.55
C GLY A 197 22.59 -0.92 -5.29
N GLU A 198 22.05 -0.81 -4.07
CA GLU A 198 20.73 -1.35 -3.70
C GLU A 198 19.60 -0.53 -4.33
N ILE A 199 19.68 0.81 -4.34
CA ILE A 199 18.69 1.64 -5.03
C ILE A 199 18.84 1.51 -6.56
N GLY A 200 20.05 1.39 -7.09
CA GLY A 200 20.31 1.37 -8.53
C GLY A 200 20.22 -0.01 -9.20
N ALA A 201 20.22 -1.11 -8.45
CA ALA A 201 19.87 -2.43 -8.98
C ALA A 201 18.35 -2.57 -9.10
N ASP A 202 17.62 -2.26 -8.02
CA ASP A 202 16.14 -2.27 -8.02
C ASP A 202 15.55 -1.26 -9.03
N PHE A 203 16.22 -0.11 -9.24
CA PHE A 203 15.81 0.89 -10.23
C PHE A 203 16.22 0.52 -11.67
N ARG A 204 17.29 -0.24 -11.89
CA ARG A 204 17.64 -0.75 -13.24
C ARG A 204 16.74 -1.88 -13.67
N ASP A 205 16.48 -2.83 -12.78
CA ASP A 205 15.60 -3.96 -13.08
C ASP A 205 14.16 -3.49 -13.34
N ALA A 206 13.69 -2.44 -12.65
CA ALA A 206 12.40 -1.80 -12.92
C ALA A 206 12.35 -0.97 -14.22
N TYR A 207 13.50 -0.62 -14.81
CA TYR A 207 13.60 0.17 -16.05
C TYR A 207 13.94 -0.69 -17.27
N GLU A 208 14.49 -1.89 -17.07
CA GLU A 208 14.81 -2.87 -18.12
C GLU A 208 13.66 -3.86 -18.39
N GLU A 209 12.59 -3.86 -17.57
CA GLU A 209 11.35 -4.64 -17.78
C GLU A 209 10.20 -3.87 -18.45
N GLU A 210 10.43 -2.62 -18.91
CA GLU A 210 9.60 -1.93 -19.93
C GLU A 210 10.13 -2.17 -21.35
#